data_AF-A0A444WYW2-F1
#
_entry.id   AF-A0A444WYW2-F1
#
_cell.length_a   1.000
_cell.length_b   1.000
_cell.length_c   1.000
_cell.angle_alpha   90.00
_cell.angle_beta   90.00
_cell.angle_gamma   90.00
#
_symmetry.space_group_name_H-M   'P 1'
#
loop_
_entity.id
_entity.type
_entity.pdbx_description
1 polymer ?
#
loop_
_entity_poly.entity_id
_entity_poly.type
_entity_poly.pdbx_seq_one_letter_code
_entity_poly.pdbx_strand_id
1 'polypeptide(L)'
;MKSEETIKEKLKNYSPTAIAIVIAELAAAAGAGIRNALSREACPSTKALLDGIMEELKNGNNNVIGVLLGPDNLEKIVKRRVEKDASLFGAVVMTTVSNEPNYRKIQDDIAKALKLSFDGENIGVKTKKSKRWRLPKVFGSKNGGRFNDEIIESRARRLRQRMLDENKILVILFDVCSNGLDLDKVGIPYGTCHAGCKLLLTSASEDVLSNHMSAQRIFRV
;
A
#
# COMPACT_ATOMS: atom_id res chain seq x y z
N MET A 1 5.40 -32.04 -27.45
CA MET A 1 6.07 -30.98 -28.23
C MET A 1 5.35 -30.67 -29.52
N LYS A 2 5.24 -31.58 -30.51
CA LYS A 2 4.54 -31.30 -31.79
C LYS A 2 3.06 -30.87 -31.66
N SER A 3 2.37 -31.27 -30.60
CA SER A 3 0.95 -30.95 -30.39
C SER A 3 0.69 -29.52 -29.88
N GLU A 4 1.61 -28.91 -29.12
CA GLU A 4 1.42 -27.56 -28.56
C GLU A 4 1.61 -26.46 -29.62
N GLU A 5 2.56 -26.64 -30.54
CA GLU A 5 2.79 -25.70 -31.64
C GLU A 5 1.59 -25.64 -32.60
N THR A 6 0.96 -26.79 -32.88
CA THR A 6 -0.26 -26.84 -33.70
C THR A 6 -1.44 -26.13 -33.06
N ILE A 7 -1.54 -26.14 -31.72
CA ILE A 7 -2.61 -25.45 -31.00
C ILE A 7 -2.39 -23.93 -31.03
N LYS A 8 -1.15 -23.47 -30.80
CA LYS A 8 -0.80 -22.04 -30.85
C LYS A 8 -1.02 -21.44 -32.23
N GLU A 9 -0.75 -22.20 -33.29
CA GLU A 9 -0.95 -21.75 -34.67
C GLU A 9 -2.43 -21.66 -35.05
N LYS A 10 -3.25 -22.60 -34.56
CA LYS A 10 -4.71 -22.53 -34.71
C LYS A 10 -5.32 -21.38 -33.91
N LEU A 11 -4.80 -21.06 -32.73
CA LEU A 11 -5.31 -19.97 -31.88
C LEU A 11 -5.07 -18.56 -32.45
N LYS A 12 -4.06 -18.36 -33.31
CA LYS A 12 -3.78 -17.06 -33.95
C LYS A 12 -4.91 -16.53 -34.84
N ASN A 13 -5.78 -17.42 -35.32
CA ASN A 13 -6.87 -17.07 -36.24
C ASN A 13 -8.20 -16.76 -35.53
N TYR A 14 -8.26 -16.86 -34.20
CA TYR A 14 -9.45 -16.57 -33.41
C TYR A 14 -9.40 -15.17 -32.81
N SER A 15 -10.55 -14.51 -32.69
CA SER A 15 -10.63 -13.22 -32.01
C SER A 15 -10.35 -13.38 -30.51
N PRO A 16 -9.81 -12.35 -29.82
CA PRO A 16 -9.57 -12.42 -28.38
C PRO A 16 -10.81 -12.84 -27.57
N THR A 17 -12.00 -12.41 -28.00
CA THR A 17 -13.28 -12.76 -27.38
C THR A 17 -13.63 -14.23 -27.56
N ALA A 18 -13.39 -14.80 -28.76
CA ALA A 18 -13.65 -16.21 -29.03
C ALA A 18 -12.71 -17.12 -28.24
N ILE A 19 -11.44 -16.74 -28.09
CA ILE A 19 -10.47 -17.47 -27.27
C ILE A 19 -10.89 -17.48 -25.80
N ALA A 20 -11.36 -16.35 -25.27
CA ALA A 20 -11.82 -16.25 -23.89
C ALA A 20 -13.03 -17.15 -23.59
N ILE A 21 -13.99 -17.24 -24.52
CA ILE A 21 -15.16 -18.13 -24.40
C ILE A 21 -14.72 -19.61 -24.37
N VAL A 22 -13.86 -20.02 -25.30
CA VAL A 22 -13.37 -21.40 -25.37
C VAL A 22 -12.60 -21.78 -24.10
N ILE A 23 -11.76 -20.88 -23.57
CA ILE A 23 -11.05 -21.11 -22.31
C ILE A 23 -12.02 -21.23 -21.12
N ALA A 24 -13.02 -20.36 -21.04
CA ALA A 24 -14.01 -20.38 -19.97
C ALA A 24 -14.82 -21.70 -19.97
N GLU A 25 -15.21 -22.18 -21.14
CA GLU A 25 -15.95 -23.43 -21.30
C GLU A 25 -15.08 -24.65 -21.00
N LEU A 26 -13.81 -24.64 -21.42
CA LEU A 26 -12.83 -25.68 -21.05
C LEU A 26 -12.56 -25.70 -19.54
N ALA A 27 -12.46 -24.53 -18.92
CA ALA A 27 -12.27 -24.39 -17.48
C ALA A 27 -13.49 -24.87 -16.68
N ALA A 28 -14.71 -24.68 -17.19
CA ALA A 28 -15.94 -25.19 -16.59
C ALA A 28 -15.98 -26.73 -16.61
N ALA A 29 -15.52 -27.35 -17.71
CA ALA A 29 -15.47 -28.80 -17.88
C ALA A 29 -14.31 -29.48 -17.12
N ALA A 30 -13.29 -28.74 -16.70
CA ALA A 30 -12.12 -29.32 -16.04
C ALA A 30 -12.33 -29.53 -14.54
N GLY A 31 -11.79 -30.63 -13.98
CA GLY A 31 -11.86 -30.94 -12.55
C GLY A 31 -11.18 -29.87 -11.67
N ALA A 32 -11.50 -29.86 -10.36
CA ALA A 32 -11.04 -28.82 -9.41
C ALA A 32 -9.50 -28.61 -9.40
N GLY A 33 -8.71 -29.64 -9.71
CA GLY A 33 -7.25 -29.53 -9.84
C GLY A 33 -6.79 -28.71 -11.06
N ILE A 34 -7.45 -28.86 -12.20
CA ILE A 34 -7.13 -28.12 -13.43
C ILE A 34 -7.74 -26.70 -13.37
N ARG A 35 -8.93 -26.53 -12.78
CA ARG A 35 -9.47 -25.19 -12.45
C ARG A 35 -8.55 -24.41 -11.53
N ASN A 36 -7.94 -25.06 -10.53
CA ASN A 36 -6.93 -24.43 -9.67
C ASN A 36 -5.60 -24.18 -10.40
N ALA A 37 -5.21 -25.00 -11.38
CA ALA A 37 -4.02 -24.76 -12.20
C ALA A 37 -4.22 -23.59 -13.18
N LEU A 38 -5.36 -23.54 -13.87
CA LEU A 38 -5.79 -22.44 -14.76
C LEU A 38 -6.05 -21.13 -13.99
N SER A 39 -6.54 -21.20 -12.74
CA SER A 39 -6.62 -20.02 -11.86
C SER A 39 -5.27 -19.62 -11.26
N ARG A 40 -4.28 -20.54 -11.22
CA ARG A 40 -2.90 -20.26 -10.77
C ARG A 40 -2.03 -19.67 -11.86
N GLU A 41 -2.40 -19.84 -13.12
CA GLU A 41 -1.95 -18.95 -14.19
C GLU A 41 -2.73 -17.64 -14.09
N ALA A 42 -2.37 -16.86 -13.06
CA ALA A 42 -2.56 -15.43 -13.09
C ALA A 42 -2.12 -14.94 -14.48
N CYS A 43 -3.03 -14.25 -15.15
CA CYS A 43 -2.90 -13.81 -16.53
C CYS A 43 -1.45 -13.36 -16.81
N PRO A 44 -0.79 -13.83 -17.86
CA PRO A 44 0.56 -13.36 -18.22
C PRO A 44 0.65 -11.82 -18.25
N SER A 45 -0.48 -11.14 -18.53
CA SER A 45 -0.62 -9.69 -18.47
C SER A 45 -0.56 -9.11 -17.05
N THR A 46 -1.20 -9.70 -16.05
CA THR A 46 -1.19 -9.21 -14.66
C THR A 46 0.20 -9.33 -14.04
N LYS A 47 0.91 -10.43 -14.30
CA LYS A 47 2.29 -10.61 -13.83
C LYS A 47 3.22 -9.58 -14.47
N ALA A 48 3.15 -9.40 -15.80
CA ALA A 48 3.95 -8.41 -16.51
C ALA A 48 3.66 -6.98 -16.02
N LEU A 49 2.40 -6.68 -15.70
CA LEU A 49 2.01 -5.39 -15.14
C LEU A 49 2.57 -5.16 -13.74
N LEU A 50 2.52 -6.19 -12.87
CA LEU A 50 3.13 -6.14 -11.54
C LEU A 50 4.65 -5.99 -11.63
N ASP A 51 5.29 -6.65 -12.59
CA ASP A 51 6.72 -6.49 -12.85
C ASP A 51 7.04 -5.04 -13.28
N GLY A 52 6.20 -4.43 -14.12
CA GLY A 52 6.30 -3.01 -14.48
C GLY A 52 6.10 -2.06 -13.31
N ILE A 53 5.12 -2.32 -12.42
CA ILE A 53 4.92 -1.54 -11.19
C ILE A 53 6.18 -1.62 -10.30
N MET A 54 6.71 -2.84 -10.12
CA MET A 54 7.90 -3.04 -9.30
C MET A 54 9.14 -2.40 -9.92
N GLU A 55 9.28 -2.38 -11.25
CA GLU A 55 10.36 -1.68 -11.94
C GLU A 55 10.27 -0.16 -11.76
N GLU A 56 9.07 0.41 -11.90
CA GLU A 56 8.82 1.83 -11.65
C GLU A 56 9.13 2.21 -10.19
N LEU A 57 8.78 1.36 -9.22
CA LEU A 57 9.13 1.57 -7.81
C LEU A 57 10.64 1.50 -7.55
N LYS A 58 11.39 0.70 -8.31
CA LYS A 58 12.84 0.51 -8.12
C LYS A 58 13.65 1.64 -8.73
N ASN A 59 13.37 1.96 -10.00
CA ASN A 59 14.22 2.75 -10.88
C ASN A 59 13.49 3.98 -11.44
N GLY A 60 12.18 4.09 -11.29
CA GLY A 60 11.40 5.20 -11.79
C GLY A 60 11.68 6.50 -11.04
N ASN A 61 11.51 7.62 -11.74
CA ASN A 61 11.63 8.96 -11.16
C ASN A 61 10.36 9.39 -10.42
N ASN A 62 9.26 8.66 -10.59
CA ASN A 62 8.00 8.94 -9.94
C ASN A 62 8.03 8.49 -8.48
N ASN A 63 7.62 9.36 -7.57
CA ASN A 63 7.58 9.09 -6.14
C ASN A 63 6.19 8.66 -5.69
N VAL A 64 5.14 9.02 -6.42
CA VAL A 64 3.76 8.58 -6.15
C VAL A 64 3.23 7.78 -7.33
N ILE A 65 2.98 6.49 -7.09
CA ILE A 65 2.46 5.55 -8.07
C ILE A 65 1.10 5.07 -7.59
N GLY A 66 0.10 5.16 -8.47
CA GLY A 66 -1.24 4.65 -8.26
C GLY A 66 -1.46 3.32 -8.94
N VAL A 67 -2.23 2.45 -8.30
CA VAL A 67 -2.75 1.21 -8.86
C VAL A 67 -4.26 1.27 -8.78
N LEU A 68 -4.90 1.38 -9.95
CA LEU A 68 -6.34 1.28 -10.07
C LEU A 68 -6.74 -0.18 -9.95
N LEU A 69 -7.47 -0.52 -8.89
CA LEU A 69 -7.91 -1.87 -8.59
C LEU A 69 -9.25 -2.16 -9.24
N GLY A 70 -9.34 -3.29 -9.96
CA GLY A 70 -10.60 -3.92 -10.30
C GLY A 70 -11.29 -4.60 -9.09
N PRO A 71 -12.51 -5.11 -9.27
CA PRO A 71 -13.30 -5.75 -8.20
C PRO A 71 -12.67 -7.02 -7.60
N ASP A 72 -11.69 -7.62 -8.28
CA ASP A 72 -11.17 -8.95 -7.93
C ASP A 72 -9.88 -8.89 -7.11
N ASN A 73 -9.99 -9.02 -5.79
CA ASN A 73 -9.02 -9.56 -4.79
C ASN A 73 -7.51 -9.25 -4.99
N LEU A 74 -7.17 -8.12 -5.60
CA LEU A 74 -5.84 -7.81 -6.10
C LEU A 74 -4.86 -7.33 -5.02
N GLU A 75 -5.40 -6.84 -3.91
CA GLU A 75 -4.65 -6.46 -2.72
C GLU A 75 -3.72 -7.60 -2.26
N LYS A 76 -4.23 -8.84 -2.27
CA LYS A 76 -3.45 -10.04 -1.90
C LYS A 76 -2.29 -10.30 -2.87
N ILE A 77 -2.49 -10.00 -4.15
CA ILE A 77 -1.47 -10.22 -5.19
C ILE A 77 -0.37 -9.17 -5.05
N VAL A 78 -0.73 -7.89 -4.92
CA VAL A 78 0.22 -6.79 -4.70
C VAL A 78 1.00 -7.01 -3.40
N LYS A 79 0.34 -7.35 -2.29
CA LYS A 79 1.00 -7.65 -1.01
C LYS A 79 2.06 -8.74 -1.16
N ARG A 80 1.69 -9.90 -1.73
CA ARG A 80 2.62 -11.01 -1.97
C ARG A 80 3.80 -10.63 -2.86
N ARG A 81 3.60 -9.76 -3.86
CA ARG A 81 4.68 -9.34 -4.77
C ARG A 81 5.63 -8.41 -4.03
N VAL A 82 5.11 -7.42 -3.33
CA VAL A 82 5.93 -6.50 -2.54
C VAL A 82 6.70 -7.25 -1.48
N GLU A 83 6.09 -8.19 -0.76
CA GLU A 83 6.79 -9.00 0.26
C GLU A 83 7.98 -9.76 -0.32
N LYS A 84 7.86 -10.28 -1.54
CA LYS A 84 8.98 -10.96 -2.24
C LYS A 84 10.11 -10.00 -2.62
N ASP A 85 9.76 -8.79 -3.02
CA ASP A 85 10.70 -7.77 -3.48
C ASP A 85 11.04 -6.73 -2.40
N ALA A 86 10.61 -6.96 -1.15
CA ALA A 86 10.74 -6.02 -0.05
C ALA A 86 12.21 -5.72 0.28
N SER A 87 13.11 -6.66 -0.02
CA SER A 87 14.56 -6.52 0.16
C SER A 87 15.19 -5.40 -0.68
N LEU A 88 14.46 -4.84 -1.65
CA LEU A 88 14.92 -3.75 -2.50
C LEU A 88 14.74 -2.37 -1.85
N PHE A 89 14.07 -2.32 -0.71
CA PHE A 89 13.87 -1.13 0.10
C PHE A 89 14.47 -1.37 1.48
N GLY A 90 15.08 -0.34 2.08
CA GLY A 90 15.59 -0.41 3.45
C GLY A 90 14.47 -0.59 4.46
N ALA A 91 13.30 -0.02 4.17
CA ALA A 91 12.06 -0.24 4.89
C ALA A 91 10.86 -0.34 3.93
N VAL A 92 9.93 -1.25 4.25
CA VAL A 92 8.63 -1.34 3.59
C VAL A 92 7.55 -1.17 4.65
N VAL A 93 6.64 -0.24 4.41
CA VAL A 93 5.53 0.09 5.29
C VAL A 93 4.24 -0.16 4.55
N MET A 94 3.35 -0.95 5.14
CA MET A 94 2.04 -1.26 4.58
C MET A 94 0.96 -0.87 5.56
N THR A 95 -0.04 -0.11 5.11
CA THR A 95 -1.21 0.25 5.93
C THR A 95 -2.46 0.35 5.05
N THR A 96 -3.61 0.02 5.62
CA THR A 96 -4.91 0.21 4.98
C THR A 96 -5.48 1.56 5.40
N VAL A 97 -6.07 2.29 4.46
CA VAL A 97 -6.69 3.58 4.69
C VAL A 97 -8.20 3.38 4.72
N SER A 98 -8.82 3.58 5.89
CA SER A 98 -10.28 3.56 5.98
C SER A 98 -10.89 4.83 5.38
N ASN A 99 -12.17 4.75 4.96
CA ASN A 99 -12.93 5.90 4.46
C ASN A 99 -12.95 7.10 5.43
N GLU A 100 -12.94 6.80 6.74
CA GLU A 100 -12.63 7.77 7.79
C GLU A 100 -11.24 7.45 8.37
N PRO A 101 -10.18 8.15 7.95
CA PRO A 101 -8.83 7.82 8.35
C PRO A 101 -8.60 8.02 9.85
N ASN A 102 -8.22 6.94 10.55
CA ASN A 102 -7.75 7.04 11.92
C ASN A 102 -6.23 7.27 11.92
N TYR A 103 -5.82 8.54 11.92
CA TYR A 103 -4.41 8.94 11.89
C TYR A 103 -3.58 8.26 12.98
N ARG A 104 -4.12 8.06 14.19
CA ARG A 104 -3.38 7.41 15.28
C ARG A 104 -3.02 5.96 14.94
N LYS A 105 -3.99 5.19 14.43
CA LYS A 105 -3.76 3.79 14.01
C LYS A 105 -2.78 3.71 12.85
N ILE A 106 -2.95 4.56 11.84
CA ILE A 106 -2.04 4.61 10.68
C ILE A 106 -0.63 4.93 11.15
N GLN A 107 -0.46 5.93 12.02
CA GLN A 107 0.83 6.29 12.59
C GLN A 107 1.42 5.14 13.45
N ASP A 108 0.61 4.39 14.19
CA ASP A 108 1.05 3.23 14.98
C ASP A 108 1.56 2.10 14.07
N ASP A 109 0.83 1.80 13.00
CA ASP A 109 1.20 0.75 12.03
C ASP A 109 2.52 1.10 11.33
N ILE A 110 2.68 2.36 10.92
CA ILE A 110 3.91 2.88 10.32
C ILE A 110 5.05 2.84 11.34
N ALA A 111 4.85 3.31 12.57
CA ALA A 111 5.88 3.33 13.60
C ALA A 111 6.37 1.91 13.92
N LYS A 112 5.45 0.94 13.98
CA LYS A 112 5.76 -0.47 14.17
C LYS A 112 6.63 -1.02 13.03
N ALA A 113 6.34 -0.67 11.78
CA ALA A 113 7.14 -1.07 10.63
C ALA A 113 8.56 -0.45 10.67
N LEU A 114 8.68 0.80 11.14
CA LEU A 114 9.95 1.53 11.26
C LEU A 114 10.73 1.24 12.55
N LYS A 115 10.19 0.37 13.41
CA LYS A 115 10.71 0.08 14.76
C LYS A 115 10.87 1.35 15.60
N LEU A 116 9.96 2.31 15.43
CA LEU A 116 9.92 3.57 16.16
C LEU A 116 8.98 3.44 17.37
N SER A 117 9.41 3.91 18.53
CA SER A 117 8.53 4.13 19.69
C SER A 117 8.17 5.62 19.80
N PHE A 118 6.93 5.91 20.15
CA PHE A 118 6.53 7.24 20.60
C PHE A 118 6.69 7.30 22.12
N ASP A 119 7.92 7.49 22.59
CA ASP A 119 8.17 7.65 24.03
C ASP A 119 7.38 8.88 24.52
N GLY A 120 6.42 8.66 25.42
CA GLY A 120 5.49 9.69 25.90
C GLY A 120 4.01 9.29 25.92
N GLU A 121 3.59 8.23 25.22
CA GLU A 121 2.17 7.79 25.21
C GLU A 121 1.73 6.97 26.44
N ASN A 122 2.22 7.31 27.63
CA ASN A 122 1.62 6.88 28.89
C ASN A 122 0.91 8.06 29.56
N ILE A 123 -0.07 8.64 28.89
CA ILE A 123 -1.13 9.41 29.56
C ILE A 123 -2.38 8.53 29.52
N GLY A 124 -2.43 7.54 30.41
CA GLY A 124 -3.69 6.83 30.71
C GLY A 124 -3.62 5.33 30.97
N VAL A 125 -2.55 4.61 30.59
CA VAL A 125 -2.43 3.19 30.98
C VAL A 125 -1.59 3.10 32.24
N LYS A 126 -2.26 2.78 33.37
CA LYS A 126 -1.61 2.46 34.64
C LYS A 126 -0.69 1.25 34.46
N THR A 127 0.57 1.49 34.13
CA THR A 127 1.64 0.51 34.31
C THR A 127 2.41 0.84 35.59
N LYS A 128 2.76 -0.22 36.32
CA LYS A 128 3.14 -0.22 37.74
C LYS A 128 4.39 0.65 38.00
N LYS A 129 4.25 1.52 39.01
CA LYS A 129 5.27 2.21 39.84
C LYS A 129 6.73 2.13 39.34
N SER A 130 7.18 3.17 38.67
CA SER A 130 8.60 3.59 38.70
C SER A 130 8.70 4.98 39.33
N LYS A 131 9.73 5.18 40.16
CA LYS A 131 9.79 6.22 41.18
C LYS A 131 10.11 7.61 40.61
N ARG A 132 9.31 8.59 41.07
CA ARG A 132 9.69 9.97 41.43
C ARG A 132 10.25 10.86 40.30
N TRP A 133 9.35 11.67 39.72
CA TRP A 133 9.59 13.08 39.39
C TRP A 133 8.35 13.88 39.80
N ARG A 134 8.54 14.97 40.55
CA ARG A 134 7.47 15.91 40.91
C ARG A 134 7.51 17.07 39.93
N LEU A 135 6.45 17.22 39.13
CA LEU A 135 6.15 18.46 38.39
C LEU A 135 4.76 18.97 38.79
N PRO A 136 4.49 20.29 38.70
CA PRO A 136 3.33 20.91 39.32
C PRO A 136 2.02 20.48 38.67
N LYS A 137 0.98 20.32 39.49
CA LYS A 137 -0.38 20.08 39.04
C LYS A 137 -0.92 21.32 38.31
N VAL A 138 -1.07 21.24 37.00
CA VAL A 138 -1.97 22.13 36.26
C VAL A 138 -3.05 21.25 35.64
N PHE A 139 -4.08 20.97 36.44
CA PHE A 139 -5.34 20.43 35.94
C PHE A 139 -6.29 21.60 35.73
N GLY A 140 -6.77 21.77 34.50
CA GLY A 140 -7.91 22.64 34.23
C GLY A 140 -7.89 23.26 32.85
N SER A 141 -8.15 22.49 31.79
CA SER A 141 -8.83 23.06 30.62
C SER A 141 -9.52 21.98 29.81
N LYS A 142 -10.84 22.09 29.69
CA LYS A 142 -11.69 21.25 28.85
C LYS A 142 -11.40 21.59 27.38
N ASN A 143 -10.47 20.90 26.73
CA ASN A 143 -10.23 20.98 25.29
C ASN A 143 -9.74 19.62 24.76
N GLY A 144 -10.62 18.62 24.72
CA GLY A 144 -10.27 17.27 24.23
C GLY A 144 -9.84 17.22 22.76
N GLY A 145 -10.21 18.22 21.95
CA GLY A 145 -9.82 18.30 20.53
C GLY A 145 -8.37 18.75 20.32
N ARG A 146 -7.98 19.90 20.90
CA ARG A 146 -6.63 20.48 20.71
C ARG A 146 -5.49 19.57 21.17
N PHE A 147 -5.70 18.81 22.24
CA PHE A 147 -4.67 17.90 22.76
C PHE A 147 -4.43 16.70 21.83
N ASN A 148 -5.47 16.20 21.16
CA ASN A 148 -5.31 15.11 20.20
C ASN A 148 -4.57 15.58 18.94
N ASP A 149 -4.87 16.78 18.44
CA ASP A 149 -4.20 17.33 17.26
C ASP A 149 -2.69 17.55 17.53
N GLU A 150 -2.32 18.09 18.70
CA GLU A 150 -0.91 18.23 19.12
C GLU A 150 -0.18 16.88 19.20
N ILE A 151 -0.87 15.82 19.66
CA ILE A 151 -0.32 14.46 19.68
C ILE A 151 -0.10 13.95 18.25
N ILE A 152 -1.08 14.12 17.35
CA ILE A 152 -0.97 13.68 15.95
C ILE A 152 0.18 14.41 15.25
N GLU A 153 0.31 15.72 15.42
CA GLU A 153 1.40 16.51 14.83
C GLU A 153 2.78 16.08 15.35
N SER A 154 2.92 15.89 16.67
CA SER A 154 4.18 15.44 17.27
C SER A 154 4.58 14.05 16.77
N ARG A 155 3.62 13.14 16.63
CA ARG A 155 3.83 11.79 16.07
C ARG A 155 4.20 11.86 14.59
N ALA A 156 3.48 12.66 13.80
CA ALA A 156 3.76 12.87 12.39
C ALA A 156 5.18 13.39 12.16
N ARG A 157 5.61 14.38 12.96
CA ARG A 157 6.97 14.92 12.90
C ARG A 157 8.03 13.85 13.19
N ARG A 158 7.83 13.03 14.23
CA ARG A 158 8.77 11.94 14.57
C ARG A 158 8.82 10.87 13.49
N LEU A 159 7.66 10.49 12.92
CA LEU A 159 7.58 9.56 11.80
C LEU A 159 8.32 10.08 10.58
N ARG A 160 8.04 11.32 10.19
CA ARG A 160 8.70 11.97 9.05
C ARG A 160 10.21 11.96 9.21
N GLN A 161 10.72 12.36 10.38
CA GLN A 161 12.16 12.35 10.64
C GLN A 161 12.74 10.94 10.52
N ARG A 162 12.10 9.94 11.15
CA ARG A 162 12.55 8.55 11.07
C ARG A 162 12.54 8.00 9.64
N MET A 163 11.57 8.42 8.81
CA MET A 163 11.53 8.06 7.39
C MET A 163 12.64 8.74 6.60
N LEU A 164 12.95 10.01 6.89
CA LEU A 164 14.06 10.75 6.25
C LEU A 164 15.44 10.16 6.57
N ASP A 165 15.58 9.47 7.69
CA ASP A 165 16.81 8.74 8.04
C ASP A 165 16.97 7.44 7.22
N GLU A 166 15.93 6.96 6.53
CA GLU A 166 16.00 5.78 5.67
C GLU A 166 16.45 6.15 4.26
N ASN A 167 17.53 5.54 3.75
CA ASN A 167 18.01 5.82 2.40
C ASN A 167 16.97 5.53 1.31
N LYS A 168 16.19 4.45 1.49
CA LYS A 168 15.17 4.03 0.53
C LYS A 168 14.00 3.37 1.27
N ILE A 169 12.82 3.97 1.18
CA ILE A 169 11.61 3.51 1.86
C ILE A 169 10.46 3.40 0.86
N LEU A 170 9.68 2.31 0.98
CA LEU A 170 8.42 2.13 0.27
C LEU A 170 7.27 2.20 1.26
N VAL A 171 6.35 3.14 1.05
CA VAL A 171 5.09 3.23 1.80
C VAL A 171 3.95 2.78 0.87
N ILE A 172 3.11 1.88 1.35
CA ILE A 172 1.99 1.33 0.60
C ILE A 172 0.70 1.62 1.35
N LEU A 173 -0.17 2.38 0.70
CA LEU A 173 -1.48 2.72 1.21
C LEU A 173 -2.52 1.93 0.43
N PHE A 174 -3.09 0.93 1.11
CA PHE A 174 -4.16 0.13 0.54
C PHE A 174 -5.51 0.81 0.72
N ASP A 175 -6.33 0.70 -0.32
CA ASP A 175 -7.74 1.09 -0.35
C ASP A 175 -8.00 2.57 -0.01
N VAL A 176 -7.22 3.46 -0.63
CA VAL A 176 -7.44 4.89 -0.47
C VAL A 176 -8.81 5.26 -1.05
N CYS A 177 -9.73 5.64 -0.17
CA CYS A 177 -11.13 5.95 -0.48
C CYS A 177 -11.33 7.43 -0.85
N SER A 178 -12.59 7.81 -1.14
CA SER A 178 -13.00 9.11 -1.73
C SER A 178 -12.53 10.36 -1.00
N ASN A 179 -12.24 10.29 0.30
CA ASN A 179 -11.79 11.45 1.08
C ASN A 179 -10.25 11.65 1.03
N GLY A 180 -9.51 10.77 0.36
CA GLY A 180 -8.05 10.80 0.35
C GLY A 180 -7.42 10.53 1.72
N LEU A 181 -6.14 10.90 1.87
CA LEU A 181 -5.42 10.84 3.14
C LEU A 181 -4.47 12.02 3.25
N ASP A 182 -4.54 12.75 4.36
CA ASP A 182 -3.60 13.83 4.66
C ASP A 182 -2.24 13.24 5.07
N LEU A 183 -1.31 13.19 4.11
CA LEU A 183 0.03 12.65 4.32
C LEU A 183 0.85 13.46 5.33
N ASP A 184 0.57 14.76 5.49
CA ASP A 184 1.23 15.61 6.48
C ASP A 184 0.81 15.24 7.90
N LYS A 185 -0.50 15.00 8.13
CA LYS A 185 -0.99 14.48 9.42
C LYS A 185 -0.50 13.09 9.74
N VAL A 186 -0.23 12.26 8.74
CA VAL A 186 0.37 10.94 8.97
C VAL A 186 1.88 11.07 9.26
N GLY A 187 2.55 12.05 8.65
CA GLY A 187 4.02 12.19 8.71
C GLY A 187 4.73 11.45 7.58
N ILE A 188 4.05 11.15 6.48
CA ILE A 188 4.66 10.55 5.28
C ILE A 188 5.33 11.69 4.48
N PRO A 189 6.61 11.59 4.12
CA PRO A 189 7.22 12.49 3.16
C PRO A 189 6.74 12.12 1.75
N TYR A 190 6.38 13.13 0.96
CA TYR A 190 5.94 12.98 -0.43
C TYR A 190 6.63 14.00 -1.32
N GLY A 191 6.56 13.79 -2.64
CA GLY A 191 7.21 14.66 -3.62
C GLY A 191 8.74 14.63 -3.50
N THR A 192 9.39 15.78 -3.68
CA THR A 192 10.87 15.91 -3.69
C THR A 192 11.49 15.98 -2.31
N CYS A 193 10.68 16.00 -1.24
CA CYS A 193 11.14 16.09 0.16
C CYS A 193 12.03 14.91 0.57
N HIS A 194 11.92 13.78 -0.13
CA HIS A 194 12.72 12.59 0.12
C HIS A 194 12.92 11.79 -1.18
N ALA A 195 14.08 11.92 -1.83
CA ALA A 195 14.37 11.24 -3.10
C ALA A 195 14.25 9.70 -3.02
N GLY A 196 14.55 9.12 -1.86
CA GLY A 196 14.40 7.68 -1.59
C GLY A 196 13.01 7.21 -1.16
N CYS A 197 12.00 8.08 -1.04
CA CYS A 197 10.67 7.69 -0.58
C CYS A 197 9.75 7.41 -1.78
N LYS A 198 9.24 6.19 -1.86
CA LYS A 198 8.26 5.76 -2.85
C LYS A 198 6.92 5.48 -2.18
N LEU A 199 5.85 5.98 -2.78
CA LEU A 199 4.48 5.80 -2.33
C LEU A 199 3.72 4.99 -3.38
N LEU A 200 3.23 3.82 -2.99
CA LEU A 200 2.32 3.01 -3.79
C LEU A 200 0.90 3.12 -3.21
N LEU A 201 -0.02 3.60 -4.01
CA LEU A 201 -1.41 3.81 -3.64
C LEU A 201 -2.28 2.79 -4.36
N THR A 202 -3.24 2.19 -3.66
CA THR A 202 -4.27 1.39 -4.32
C THR A 202 -5.64 2.01 -4.09
N SER A 203 -6.43 2.16 -5.14
CA SER A 203 -7.81 2.64 -5.05
C SER A 203 -8.66 2.05 -6.17
N ALA A 204 -9.96 1.92 -5.94
CA ALA A 204 -10.94 1.63 -6.99
C ALA A 204 -11.35 2.88 -7.79
N SER A 205 -10.94 4.08 -7.34
CA SER A 205 -11.25 5.35 -7.97
C SER A 205 -10.00 5.97 -8.58
N GLU A 206 -10.01 6.16 -9.90
CA GLU A 206 -8.95 6.88 -10.60
C GLU A 206 -8.85 8.34 -10.15
N ASP A 207 -9.99 8.97 -9.85
CA ASP A 207 -10.07 10.35 -9.35
C ASP A 207 -9.36 10.52 -8.00
N VAL A 208 -9.47 9.53 -7.12
CA VAL A 208 -8.74 9.54 -5.84
C VAL A 208 -7.23 9.47 -6.10
N LEU A 209 -6.79 8.62 -7.03
CA LEU A 209 -5.38 8.49 -7.36
C LEU A 209 -4.83 9.75 -8.01
N SER A 210 -5.53 10.32 -9.00
CA SER A 210 -5.05 11.46 -9.79
C SER A 210 -5.24 12.80 -9.07
N ASN A 211 -6.45 13.10 -8.59
CA ASN A 211 -6.81 14.43 -8.11
C ASN A 211 -6.59 14.58 -6.61
N HIS A 212 -6.90 13.57 -5.79
CA HIS A 212 -6.75 13.66 -4.33
C HIS A 212 -5.35 13.31 -3.84
N MET A 213 -4.65 12.40 -4.52
CA MET A 213 -3.33 11.91 -4.10
C MET A 213 -2.20 12.27 -5.08
N SER A 214 -2.52 12.90 -6.21
CA SER A 214 -1.54 13.36 -7.21
C SER A 214 -0.58 12.27 -7.69
N ALA A 215 -1.10 11.07 -7.94
CA ALA A 215 -0.33 9.97 -8.51
C ALA A 215 0.24 10.36 -9.88
N GLN A 216 1.57 10.24 -10.01
CA GLN A 216 2.30 10.64 -11.21
C GLN A 216 2.24 9.57 -12.30
N ARG A 217 2.07 8.31 -11.89
CA ARG A 217 1.88 7.17 -12.78
C ARG A 217 0.77 6.29 -12.23
N ILE A 218 -0.20 5.94 -13.08
CA ILE A 218 -1.30 5.06 -12.71
C ILE A 218 -1.21 3.78 -13.54
N PHE A 219 -1.20 2.64 -12.87
CA PHE A 219 -1.31 1.32 -13.47
C PHE A 219 -2.73 0.79 -13.28
N ARG A 220 -3.30 0.18 -14.32
CA ARG A 220 -4.65 -0.40 -14.28
C ARG A 220 -4.50 -1.92 -14.33
N VAL A 221 -4.86 -2.59 -13.24
CA VAL A 221 -4.65 -4.04 -13.08
C VAL A 221 -5.96 -4.80 -13.18
#